data_AF-A0A3C0AWG0-F1
#
_entry.id   AF-A0A3C0AWG0-F1
#
_cell.length_a   1.000
_cell.length_b   1.000
_cell.length_c   1.000
_cell.angle_alpha   90.00
_cell.angle_beta   90.00
_cell.angle_gamma   90.00
#
_symmetry.space_group_name_H-M   'P 1'
#
loop_
_entity.id
_entity.type
_entity.pdbx_description
1 polymer ?
#
loop_
_entity_poly.entity_id
_entity_poly.type
_entity_poly.pdbx_seq_one_letter_code
_entity_poly.pdbx_strand_id
1 'polypeptide(L)'
;MITGSVYQRSIEKINLKFKINNMNIFVKTNRILLLITALSAVFVAFGQGKKDEKWDRVISEMKKVKEGDTISKRHIDIIEWTDFKMLPDMSTEKKVHLELTFGVFVKKVNIWTGTATVESFGGMRRDISWIKSEYKSQQLLDYLQLKYDISHYFAKKSEKEINSKKINAGNVNKINGIIELYLVERDKVLQELDLESDLGNRAEIIDKWKQKLLKEEI
;
A
#
# COMPACT_ATOMS: atom_id res chain seq x y z
N MET A 1 21.68 -38.76 38.66
CA MET A 1 21.40 -37.31 38.80
C MET A 1 22.22 -36.59 37.76
N ILE A 2 21.54 -35.83 36.90
CA ILE A 2 22.06 -35.31 35.63
C ILE A 2 22.80 -33.99 35.87
N THR A 3 24.02 -33.90 35.36
CA THR A 3 24.89 -32.73 35.30
C THR A 3 24.37 -31.70 34.30
N GLY A 4 24.21 -30.45 34.72
CA GLY A 4 23.85 -29.33 33.85
C GLY A 4 25.04 -28.84 33.01
N SER A 5 24.86 -28.72 31.70
CA SER A 5 25.82 -28.08 30.79
C SER A 5 25.35 -26.67 30.41
N VAL A 6 26.29 -25.73 30.50
CA VAL A 6 26.15 -24.32 30.11
C VAL A 6 26.32 -24.21 28.60
N TYR A 7 25.29 -23.78 27.87
CA TYR A 7 25.41 -23.46 26.45
C TYR A 7 25.91 -22.02 26.28
N GLN A 8 27.22 -21.90 26.07
CA GLN A 8 27.90 -20.65 25.72
C GLN A 8 27.80 -20.46 24.20
N ARG A 9 26.90 -19.59 23.71
CA ARG A 9 26.84 -19.22 22.28
C ARG A 9 28.06 -18.35 21.95
N SER A 10 28.99 -18.89 21.18
CA SER A 10 30.08 -18.12 20.58
C SER A 10 29.53 -17.12 19.55
N ILE A 11 29.90 -15.86 19.69
CA ILE A 11 29.65 -14.82 18.68
C ILE A 11 30.81 -14.90 17.69
N GLU A 12 30.55 -15.44 16.49
CA GLU A 12 31.51 -15.38 15.38
C GLU A 12 31.73 -13.93 14.93
N LYS A 13 32.97 -13.48 15.06
CA LYS A 13 33.44 -12.19 14.55
C LYS A 13 33.83 -12.36 13.09
N ILE A 14 33.23 -11.57 12.20
CA ILE A 14 33.65 -11.49 10.80
C ILE A 14 34.59 -10.29 10.68
N ASN A 15 35.82 -10.53 10.23
CA ASN A 15 36.77 -9.47 9.87
C ASN A 15 36.66 -9.20 8.37
N LEU A 16 36.17 -8.02 8.00
CA LEU A 16 36.20 -7.54 6.62
C LEU A 16 37.38 -6.59 6.44
N LYS A 17 38.21 -6.83 5.42
CA LYS A 17 39.38 -6.02 5.09
C LYS A 17 39.07 -5.24 3.80
N PHE A 18 38.94 -3.92 3.90
CA PHE A 18 38.82 -3.05 2.75
C PHE A 18 40.13 -2.31 2.51
N LYS A 19 40.52 -2.18 1.24
CA LYS A 19 41.72 -1.44 0.81
C LYS A 19 41.27 -0.23 0.01
N ILE A 20 41.41 0.97 0.56
CA ILE A 20 41.21 2.24 -0.15
C ILE A 20 42.46 3.10 0.13
N ASN A 21 43.12 3.54 -0.93
CA ASN A 21 44.25 4.50 -0.90
C ASN A 21 45.32 4.22 0.18
N ASN A 22 45.89 3.01 0.18
CA ASN A 22 47.04 2.59 1.01
C ASN A 22 46.90 2.72 2.54
N MET A 23 45.69 2.95 3.09
CA MET A 23 45.42 2.79 4.52
C MET A 23 44.61 1.53 4.79
N ASN A 24 45.14 0.64 5.64
CA ASN A 24 44.39 -0.49 6.17
C ASN A 24 43.53 0.01 7.34
N ILE A 25 42.23 0.15 7.13
CA ILE A 25 41.28 0.50 8.19
C ILE A 25 40.63 -0.79 8.70
N PHE A 26 40.87 -1.14 9.97
CA PHE A 26 40.18 -2.22 10.66
C PHE A 26 38.92 -1.67 11.33
N VAL A 27 37.75 -1.91 10.74
CA VAL A 27 36.47 -1.55 11.37
C VAL A 27 35.92 -2.79 12.07
N LYS A 28 35.85 -2.71 13.41
CA LYS A 28 35.28 -3.76 14.26
C LYS A 28 33.79 -3.47 14.45
N THR A 29 32.95 -3.89 13.51
CA THR A 29 31.51 -3.59 13.53
C THR A 29 30.69 -4.70 14.19
N ASN A 30 29.92 -4.34 15.22
CA ASN A 30 28.91 -5.22 15.82
C ASN A 30 27.77 -5.46 14.82
N ARG A 31 27.31 -6.71 14.67
CA ARG A 31 26.17 -7.10 13.80
C ARG A 31 24.90 -6.26 14.02
N ILE A 32 24.72 -5.70 15.22
CA ILE A 32 23.57 -4.85 15.58
C ILE A 32 23.63 -3.48 14.86
N LEU A 33 24.82 -2.93 14.61
CA LEU A 33 24.94 -1.63 13.94
C LEU A 33 24.62 -1.71 12.44
N LEU A 34 24.89 -2.86 11.82
CA LEU A 34 24.50 -3.19 10.43
C LEU A 34 22.99 -3.37 10.26
N LEU A 35 22.30 -3.85 11.32
CA LEU A 35 20.85 -3.98 11.36
C LEU A 35 20.14 -2.62 11.44
N ILE A 36 20.71 -1.67 12.18
CA ILE A 36 20.16 -0.32 12.30
C ILE A 36 20.36 0.46 10.99
N THR A 37 21.54 0.37 10.35
CA THR A 37 21.76 1.03 9.05
C THR A 37 20.96 0.40 7.91
N ALA A 38 20.70 -0.92 7.92
CA ALA A 38 19.83 -1.56 6.93
C ALA A 38 18.36 -1.15 7.09
N LEU A 39 17.86 -0.98 8.32
CA LEU A 39 16.50 -0.43 8.53
C LEU A 39 16.42 1.04 8.08
N SER A 40 17.40 1.87 8.43
CA SER A 40 17.43 3.29 8.02
C SER A 40 17.56 3.47 6.51
N ALA A 41 18.34 2.61 5.84
CA ALA A 41 18.50 2.66 4.39
C ALA A 41 17.22 2.24 3.63
N VAL A 42 16.37 1.37 4.19
CA VAL A 42 15.06 1.05 3.61
C VAL A 42 14.09 2.24 3.71
N PHE A 43 14.24 3.11 4.73
CA PHE A 43 13.44 4.33 4.85
C PHE A 43 13.91 5.46 3.91
N VAL A 44 15.20 5.49 3.53
CA VAL A 44 15.75 6.49 2.58
C VAL A 44 15.64 6.01 1.11
N ALA A 45 15.61 4.70 0.86
CA ALA A 45 15.59 4.14 -0.50
C ALA A 45 14.26 4.33 -1.27
N PHE A 46 13.17 4.72 -0.60
CA PHE A 46 11.94 5.12 -1.29
C PHE A 46 11.90 6.62 -1.66
N GLY A 47 12.96 7.39 -1.32
CA GLY A 47 12.91 8.86 -1.42
C GLY A 47 14.04 9.56 -2.18
N GLN A 48 15.15 8.90 -2.55
CA GLN A 48 16.31 9.61 -3.12
C GLN A 48 17.05 8.83 -4.24
N GLY A 49 16.31 8.26 -5.18
CA GLY A 49 16.83 7.92 -6.51
C GLY A 49 16.37 8.98 -7.52
N LYS A 50 17.22 9.34 -8.48
CA LYS A 50 17.00 10.29 -9.59
C LYS A 50 15.52 10.38 -10.02
N LYS A 51 15.01 11.59 -10.29
CA LYS A 51 13.66 11.88 -10.83
C LYS A 51 13.25 10.83 -11.89
N ASP A 52 12.55 9.81 -11.45
CA ASP A 52 11.92 8.81 -12.30
C ASP A 52 10.44 9.18 -12.34
N GLU A 53 10.06 10.13 -13.20
CA GLU A 53 8.67 10.53 -13.47
C GLU A 53 7.76 9.30 -13.70
N LYS A 54 8.37 8.19 -14.14
CA LYS A 54 7.77 6.86 -14.30
C LYS A 54 6.95 6.37 -13.10
N TRP A 55 7.30 6.74 -11.86
CA TRP A 55 6.64 6.21 -10.65
C TRP A 55 5.91 7.26 -9.82
N ASP A 56 5.73 8.48 -10.32
CA ASP A 56 5.10 9.57 -9.57
C ASP A 56 3.69 9.20 -9.08
N ARG A 57 2.92 8.45 -9.88
CA ARG A 57 1.61 7.94 -9.50
C ARG A 57 1.68 6.98 -8.30
N VAL A 58 2.54 5.96 -8.37
CA VAL A 58 2.73 5.00 -7.27
C VAL A 58 3.17 5.72 -5.99
N ILE A 59 4.12 6.65 -6.10
CA ILE A 59 4.63 7.42 -4.96
C ILE A 59 3.52 8.30 -4.37
N SER A 60 2.71 8.93 -5.21
CA SER A 60 1.56 9.75 -4.79
C SER A 60 0.54 8.92 -4.00
N GLU A 61 0.13 7.74 -4.51
CA GLU A 61 -0.79 6.85 -3.80
C GLU A 61 -0.23 6.40 -2.45
N MET A 62 1.06 6.04 -2.39
CA MET A 62 1.71 5.66 -1.14
C MET A 62 1.79 6.83 -0.12
N LYS A 63 1.93 8.08 -0.61
CA LYS A 63 1.91 9.27 0.23
C LYS A 63 0.53 9.55 0.79
N LYS A 64 -0.53 9.43 -0.02
CA LYS A 64 -1.92 9.64 0.43
C LYS A 64 -2.24 8.82 1.67
N VAL A 65 -1.77 7.57 1.73
CA VAL A 65 -1.98 6.67 2.88
C VAL A 65 -1.32 7.15 4.18
N LYS A 66 -0.22 7.91 4.08
CA LYS A 66 0.56 8.40 5.24
C LYS A 66 0.20 9.81 5.65
N GLU A 67 -0.45 10.55 4.75
CA GLU A 67 -0.79 11.94 4.93
C GLU A 67 -2.29 12.10 5.22
N GLY A 68 -2.62 13.11 6.02
CA GLY A 68 -4.01 13.48 6.29
C GLY A 68 -4.80 12.44 7.08
N ASP A 69 -6.12 12.58 7.01
CA ASP A 69 -7.07 11.71 7.70
C ASP A 69 -7.50 10.56 6.80
N THR A 70 -6.71 9.47 6.79
CA THR A 70 -6.98 8.27 6.00
C THR A 70 -7.59 7.16 6.84
N ILE A 71 -8.64 6.51 6.33
CA ILE A 71 -9.10 5.22 6.83
C ILE A 71 -8.71 4.12 5.85
N SER A 72 -8.47 2.92 6.38
CA SER A 72 -8.09 1.77 5.58
C SER A 72 -8.90 0.55 5.98
N LYS A 73 -9.10 -0.36 5.01
CA LYS A 73 -9.73 -1.67 5.22
C LYS A 73 -8.93 -2.61 6.12
N ARG A 74 -7.80 -2.15 6.65
CA ARG A 74 -7.10 -2.83 7.74
C ARG A 74 -7.78 -2.60 9.10
N HIS A 75 -8.50 -1.49 9.24
CA HIS A 75 -9.06 -1.03 10.50
C HIS A 75 -10.55 -0.70 10.43
N ILE A 76 -11.04 -0.28 9.27
CA ILE A 76 -12.43 0.11 9.03
C ILE A 76 -12.92 -0.54 7.74
N ASP A 77 -13.81 -1.51 7.89
CA ASP A 77 -14.36 -2.28 6.76
C ASP A 77 -15.53 -1.56 6.07
N ILE A 78 -16.29 -0.77 6.82
CA ILE A 78 -17.51 -0.09 6.38
C ILE A 78 -17.31 1.42 6.49
N ILE A 79 -17.59 2.15 5.41
CA ILE A 79 -17.55 3.61 5.38
C ILE A 79 -18.92 4.18 5.76
N GLU A 80 -18.90 5.29 6.48
CA GLU A 80 -20.11 5.99 6.90
C GLU A 80 -20.13 7.44 6.41
N TRP A 81 -21.28 8.11 6.48
CA TRP A 81 -21.36 9.52 6.07
C TRP A 81 -20.45 10.45 6.87
N THR A 82 -20.12 10.08 8.10
CA THR A 82 -19.17 10.80 8.97
C THR A 82 -17.73 10.73 8.49
N ASP A 83 -17.42 9.84 7.54
CA ASP A 83 -16.09 9.72 6.95
C ASP A 83 -15.85 10.69 5.79
N PHE A 84 -16.86 11.45 5.35
CA PHE A 84 -16.73 12.49 4.34
C PHE A 84 -16.61 13.86 5.03
N LYS A 85 -15.38 14.27 5.33
CA LYS A 85 -15.11 15.43 6.20
C LYS A 85 -14.80 16.72 5.46
N MET A 86 -14.49 16.64 4.17
CA MET A 86 -14.27 17.84 3.36
C MET A 86 -15.61 18.52 3.06
N LEU A 87 -15.59 19.85 2.98
CA LEU A 87 -16.75 20.60 2.48
C LEU A 87 -16.96 20.32 0.99
N PRO A 88 -18.21 20.15 0.54
CA PRO A 88 -18.49 19.89 -0.86
C PRO A 88 -18.07 21.07 -1.73
N ASP A 89 -17.51 20.75 -2.90
CA ASP A 89 -17.28 21.76 -3.92
C ASP A 89 -18.61 22.11 -4.59
N MET A 90 -19.09 23.32 -4.32
CA MET A 90 -20.36 23.83 -4.85
C MET A 90 -20.24 24.28 -6.31
N SER A 91 -19.04 24.38 -6.86
CA SER A 91 -18.81 24.77 -8.26
C SER A 91 -18.95 23.63 -9.26
N THR A 92 -18.92 22.38 -8.78
CA THR A 92 -19.05 21.18 -9.62
C THR A 92 -20.46 20.61 -9.57
N GLU A 93 -20.91 20.01 -10.67
CA GLU A 93 -22.16 19.23 -10.73
C GLU A 93 -22.05 17.87 -10.01
N LYS A 94 -20.83 17.44 -9.64
CA LYS A 94 -20.63 16.19 -8.92
C LYS A 94 -21.44 16.18 -7.61
N LYS A 95 -22.13 15.07 -7.37
CA LYS A 95 -22.88 14.81 -6.13
C LYS A 95 -21.92 14.54 -4.96
N VAL A 96 -20.83 13.85 -5.26
CA VAL A 96 -19.86 13.30 -4.30
C VAL A 96 -18.47 13.29 -4.91
N HIS A 97 -17.46 13.38 -4.04
CA HIS A 97 -16.08 13.03 -4.36
C HIS A 97 -15.56 12.07 -3.29
N LEU A 98 -15.12 10.89 -3.75
CA LEU A 98 -14.47 9.89 -2.93
C LEU A 98 -13.02 9.79 -3.37
N GLU A 99 -12.11 10.13 -2.46
CA GLU A 99 -10.69 9.95 -2.69
C GLU A 99 -10.24 8.60 -2.14
N LEU A 100 -10.01 7.64 -3.04
CA LEU A 100 -9.48 6.33 -2.69
C LEU A 100 -7.96 6.38 -2.55
N THR A 101 -7.45 5.52 -1.66
CA THR A 101 -6.01 5.33 -1.48
C THR A 101 -5.63 3.88 -1.69
N PHE A 102 -4.41 3.64 -2.15
CA PHE A 102 -3.80 2.33 -2.24
C PHE A 102 -2.52 2.33 -1.40
N GLY A 103 -2.41 1.44 -0.43
CA GLY A 103 -1.25 1.36 0.47
C GLY A 103 -0.50 0.05 0.32
N VAL A 104 0.83 0.12 0.31
CA VAL A 104 1.73 -1.04 0.35
C VAL A 104 2.85 -0.73 1.35
N PHE A 105 3.11 -1.65 2.27
CA PHE A 105 4.18 -1.52 3.24
C PHE A 105 4.95 -2.82 3.41
N VAL A 106 6.26 -2.70 3.64
CA VAL A 106 7.12 -3.85 3.91
C VAL A 106 6.85 -4.34 5.33
N LYS A 107 6.37 -5.57 5.46
CA LYS A 107 6.11 -6.23 6.75
C LYS A 107 7.35 -6.91 7.30
N LYS A 108 8.13 -7.55 6.42
CA LYS A 108 9.33 -8.29 6.79
C LYS A 108 10.29 -8.33 5.62
N VAL A 109 11.59 -8.36 5.91
CA VAL A 109 12.63 -8.69 4.93
C VAL A 109 13.40 -9.91 5.42
N ASN A 110 13.60 -10.89 4.54
CA ASN A 110 14.49 -12.01 4.83
C ASN A 110 15.94 -11.51 4.78
N ILE A 111 16.68 -11.65 5.88
CA ILE A 111 18.04 -11.10 6.02
C ILE A 111 19.04 -11.76 5.05
N TRP A 112 18.82 -13.03 4.71
CA TRP A 112 19.74 -13.80 3.86
C TRP A 112 19.50 -13.56 2.37
N THR A 113 18.24 -13.47 1.95
CA THR A 113 17.89 -13.31 0.53
C THR A 113 17.57 -11.86 0.14
N GLY A 114 17.37 -10.98 1.14
CA GLY A 114 16.84 -9.63 0.96
C GLY A 114 15.39 -9.59 0.45
N THR A 115 14.70 -10.73 0.39
CA THR A 115 13.31 -10.82 -0.08
C THR A 115 12.38 -10.05 0.84
N ALA A 116 11.59 -9.14 0.28
CA ALA A 116 10.52 -8.45 0.99
C ALA A 116 9.24 -9.29 1.02
N THR A 117 8.57 -9.27 2.16
CA THR A 117 7.15 -9.59 2.30
C THR A 117 6.44 -8.29 2.58
N VAL A 118 5.45 -7.98 1.75
CA VAL A 118 4.63 -6.77 1.85
C VAL A 118 3.23 -7.11 2.37
N GLU A 119 2.58 -6.09 2.89
CA GLU A 119 1.14 -6.08 3.17
C GLU A 119 0.56 -4.84 2.48
N SER A 120 -0.62 -5.01 1.87
CA SER A 120 -1.27 -3.98 1.09
C SER A 120 -2.75 -3.85 1.48
N PHE A 121 -3.29 -2.65 1.34
CA PHE A 121 -4.70 -2.36 1.60
C PHE A 121 -5.20 -1.20 0.73
N GLY A 122 -6.49 -1.24 0.39
CA GLY A 122 -7.24 -0.06 -0.04
C GLY A 122 -7.71 0.77 1.15
N GLY A 123 -7.90 2.06 0.91
CA GLY A 123 -8.36 3.03 1.89
C GLY A 123 -9.10 4.20 1.24
N MET A 124 -9.48 5.20 2.05
CA MET A 124 -9.99 6.49 1.58
C MET A 124 -9.47 7.64 2.44
N ARG A 125 -9.28 8.80 1.81
CA ARG A 125 -8.94 10.05 2.49
C ARG A 125 -10.21 10.79 2.89
N ARG A 126 -10.49 10.83 4.19
CA ARG A 126 -11.69 11.45 4.77
C ARG A 126 -11.69 12.97 4.68
N ASP A 127 -10.51 13.55 4.87
CA ASP A 127 -10.25 14.99 4.88
C ASP A 127 -10.36 15.66 3.50
N ILE A 128 -10.37 14.87 2.41
CA ILE A 128 -10.58 15.38 1.04
C ILE A 128 -11.78 14.73 0.33
N SER A 129 -12.40 13.70 0.91
CA SER A 129 -13.67 13.18 0.43
C SER A 129 -14.83 14.04 0.94
N TRP A 130 -15.80 14.31 0.07
CA TRP A 130 -16.98 15.13 0.39
C TRP A 130 -18.25 14.58 -0.28
N ILE A 131 -19.40 14.94 0.27
CA ILE A 131 -20.73 14.61 -0.24
C ILE A 131 -21.64 15.83 -0.07
N LYS A 132 -22.41 16.17 -1.10
CA LYS A 132 -23.50 17.15 -0.98
C LYS A 132 -24.67 16.51 -0.22
N SER A 133 -25.09 17.17 0.86
CA SER A 133 -26.03 16.63 1.86
C SER A 133 -27.34 16.13 1.26
N GLU A 134 -27.86 16.83 0.27
CA GLU A 134 -29.13 16.56 -0.41
C GLU A 134 -29.12 15.28 -1.26
N TYR A 135 -27.93 14.73 -1.57
CA TYR A 135 -27.78 13.49 -2.32
C TYR A 135 -27.49 12.27 -1.44
N LYS A 136 -27.43 12.43 -0.11
CA LYS A 136 -27.20 11.30 0.80
C LYS A 136 -28.35 10.29 0.69
N SER A 137 -28.03 9.07 0.29
CA SER A 137 -28.96 7.96 0.21
C SER A 137 -28.23 6.63 0.44
N GLN A 138 -28.92 5.61 0.95
CA GLN A 138 -28.28 4.31 1.19
C GLN A 138 -27.70 3.71 -0.09
N GLN A 139 -28.38 3.87 -1.24
CA GLN A 139 -27.88 3.43 -2.53
C GLN A 139 -26.55 4.10 -2.90
N LEU A 140 -26.43 5.41 -2.68
CA LEU A 140 -25.18 6.11 -2.94
C LEU A 140 -24.08 5.65 -1.98
N LEU A 141 -24.39 5.41 -0.71
CA LEU A 141 -23.42 4.87 0.25
C LEU A 141 -22.93 3.49 -0.16
N ASP A 142 -23.84 2.60 -0.58
CA ASP A 142 -23.53 1.25 -1.07
C ASP A 142 -22.62 1.28 -2.30
N TYR A 143 -22.87 2.22 -3.22
CA TYR A 143 -22.01 2.43 -4.39
C TYR A 143 -20.60 2.90 -3.97
N LEU A 144 -20.50 3.84 -3.03
CA LEU A 144 -19.22 4.34 -2.53
C LEU A 144 -18.45 3.25 -1.76
N GLN A 145 -19.16 2.44 -0.96
CA GLN A 145 -18.61 1.28 -0.28
C GLN A 145 -18.05 0.27 -1.30
N LEU A 146 -18.78 0.00 -2.38
CA LEU A 146 -18.31 -0.89 -3.44
C LEU A 146 -17.00 -0.39 -4.07
N LYS A 147 -16.86 0.92 -4.32
CA LYS A 147 -15.61 1.51 -4.82
C LYS A 147 -14.45 1.34 -3.83
N TYR A 148 -14.72 1.52 -2.54
CA TYR A 148 -13.75 1.29 -1.46
C TYR A 148 -13.31 -0.19 -1.39
N ASP A 149 -14.26 -1.12 -1.55
CA ASP A 149 -14.00 -2.55 -1.56
C ASP A 149 -13.16 -2.98 -2.76
N ILE A 150 -13.47 -2.47 -3.96
CA ILE A 150 -12.71 -2.72 -5.19
C ILE A 150 -11.27 -2.22 -5.04
N SER A 151 -11.06 -1.04 -4.46
CA SER A 151 -9.71 -0.52 -4.19
C SER A 151 -8.91 -1.49 -3.31
N HIS A 152 -9.52 -2.03 -2.26
CA HIS A 152 -8.86 -3.00 -1.39
C HIS A 152 -8.58 -4.33 -2.08
N TYR A 153 -9.50 -4.82 -2.91
CA TYR A 153 -9.30 -6.04 -3.69
C TYR A 153 -8.06 -5.96 -4.58
N PHE A 154 -7.90 -4.87 -5.33
CA PHE A 154 -6.71 -4.67 -6.17
C PHE A 154 -5.42 -4.50 -5.35
N ALA A 155 -5.50 -3.89 -4.16
CA ALA A 155 -4.38 -3.86 -3.23
C ALA A 155 -3.95 -5.27 -2.81
N LYS A 156 -4.90 -6.16 -2.53
CA LYS A 156 -4.63 -7.56 -2.18
C LYS A 156 -4.11 -8.39 -3.35
N LYS A 157 -4.59 -8.16 -4.58
CA LYS A 157 -4.00 -8.77 -5.78
C LYS A 157 -2.51 -8.38 -5.93
N SER A 158 -2.19 -7.09 -5.75
CA SER A 158 -0.81 -6.60 -5.76
C SER A 158 0.05 -7.23 -4.66
N GLU A 159 -0.45 -7.31 -3.42
CA GLU A 159 0.21 -8.01 -2.31
C GLU A 159 0.56 -9.45 -2.67
N LYS A 160 -0.42 -10.21 -3.18
CA LYS A 160 -0.27 -11.62 -3.55
C LYS A 160 0.80 -11.80 -4.62
N GLU A 161 0.82 -10.94 -5.65
CA GLU A 161 1.81 -11.02 -6.71
C GLU A 161 3.23 -10.67 -6.22
N ILE A 162 3.39 -9.58 -5.47
CA ILE A 162 4.69 -9.18 -4.93
C ILE A 162 5.27 -10.28 -4.04
N ASN A 163 4.44 -10.81 -3.13
CA ASN A 163 4.85 -11.84 -2.18
C ASN A 163 5.16 -13.18 -2.85
N SER A 164 4.38 -13.59 -3.85
CA SER A 164 4.63 -14.85 -4.59
C SER A 164 5.93 -14.82 -5.40
N LYS A 165 6.30 -13.64 -5.96
CA LYS A 165 7.54 -13.45 -6.72
C LYS A 165 8.80 -13.35 -5.86
N LYS A 166 8.68 -13.33 -4.53
CA LYS A 166 9.81 -13.27 -3.56
C LYS A 166 10.84 -12.18 -3.90
N ILE A 167 10.36 -11.00 -4.28
CA ILE A 167 11.17 -9.90 -4.81
C ILE A 167 12.11 -9.35 -3.71
N ASN A 168 13.37 -9.10 -4.07
CA ASN A 168 14.33 -8.44 -3.18
C ASN A 168 13.91 -6.97 -2.94
N ALA A 169 13.97 -6.52 -1.68
CA ALA A 169 13.54 -5.17 -1.28
C ALA A 169 14.30 -4.04 -2.02
N GLY A 170 15.54 -4.29 -2.44
CA GLY A 170 16.32 -3.34 -3.24
C GLY A 170 15.84 -3.20 -4.69
N ASN A 171 15.00 -4.11 -5.19
CA ASN A 171 14.43 -4.03 -6.53
C ASN A 171 13.08 -3.28 -6.53
N VAL A 172 13.15 -2.01 -6.13
CA VAL A 172 11.99 -1.11 -5.99
C VAL A 172 11.23 -0.97 -7.31
N ASN A 173 11.93 -0.91 -8.44
CA ASN A 173 11.31 -0.81 -9.76
C ASN A 173 10.39 -1.99 -10.09
N LYS A 174 10.76 -3.21 -9.68
CA LYS A 174 9.91 -4.40 -9.91
C LYS A 174 8.67 -4.37 -9.01
N ILE A 175 8.81 -3.89 -7.77
CA ILE A 175 7.67 -3.72 -6.85
C ILE A 175 6.73 -2.63 -7.39
N ASN A 176 7.26 -1.46 -7.71
CA ASN A 176 6.48 -0.34 -8.25
C ASN A 176 5.77 -0.71 -9.56
N GLY A 177 6.41 -1.49 -10.44
CA GLY A 177 5.77 -1.98 -11.66
C GLY A 177 4.54 -2.86 -11.41
N ILE A 178 4.56 -3.67 -10.35
CA ILE A 178 3.40 -4.49 -9.97
C ILE A 178 2.32 -3.60 -9.35
N ILE A 179 2.68 -2.63 -8.51
CA ILE A 179 1.72 -1.69 -7.92
C ILE A 179 1.02 -0.89 -9.02
N GLU A 180 1.78 -0.33 -9.96
CA GLU A 180 1.24 0.44 -11.08
C GLU A 180 0.29 -0.38 -11.95
N LEU A 181 0.63 -1.65 -12.24
CA LEU A 181 -0.25 -2.56 -12.98
C LEU A 181 -1.63 -2.64 -12.32
N TYR A 182 -1.68 -2.94 -11.01
CA TYR A 182 -2.94 -3.10 -10.30
C TYR A 182 -3.66 -1.77 -10.03
N LEU A 183 -2.94 -0.64 -9.96
CA LEU A 183 -3.56 0.69 -9.96
C LEU A 183 -4.25 0.98 -11.30
N VAL A 184 -3.63 0.64 -12.43
CA VAL A 184 -4.25 0.79 -13.76
C VAL A 184 -5.50 -0.09 -13.88
N GLU A 185 -5.43 -1.36 -13.45
CA GLU A 185 -6.58 -2.26 -13.50
C GLU A 185 -7.73 -1.80 -12.59
N ARG A 186 -7.41 -1.37 -11.35
CA ARG A 186 -8.39 -0.76 -10.44
C ARG A 186 -9.14 0.38 -11.11
N ASP A 187 -8.42 1.32 -11.71
CA ASP A 187 -9.03 2.52 -12.28
C ASP A 187 -9.92 2.19 -13.49
N LYS A 188 -9.53 1.20 -14.31
CA LYS A 188 -10.39 0.67 -15.39
C LYS A 188 -11.68 0.08 -14.83
N VAL A 189 -11.59 -0.78 -13.83
CA VAL A 189 -12.76 -1.41 -13.20
C VAL A 189 -13.67 -0.38 -12.53
N LEU A 190 -13.10 0.61 -11.83
CA LEU A 190 -13.88 1.70 -11.23
C LEU A 190 -14.57 2.54 -12.31
N GLN A 191 -13.91 2.80 -13.44
CA GLN A 191 -14.50 3.53 -14.56
C GLN A 191 -15.65 2.73 -15.20
N GLU A 192 -15.50 1.43 -15.38
CA GLU A 192 -16.57 0.55 -15.88
C GLU A 192 -17.77 0.53 -14.93
N LEU A 193 -17.53 0.42 -13.62
CA LEU A 193 -18.59 0.53 -12.61
C LEU A 193 -19.28 1.90 -12.67
N ASP A 194 -18.52 2.99 -12.77
CA ASP A 194 -19.05 4.35 -12.85
C ASP A 194 -19.98 4.52 -14.07
N LEU A 195 -19.57 3.98 -15.22
CA LEU A 195 -20.38 4.00 -16.46
C LEU A 195 -21.61 3.09 -16.36
N GLU A 196 -21.44 1.83 -15.96
CA GLU A 196 -22.54 0.87 -15.88
C GLU A 196 -23.55 1.22 -14.79
N SER A 197 -23.14 1.84 -13.68
CA SER A 197 -24.06 2.20 -12.59
C SER A 197 -24.71 3.56 -12.78
N ASP A 198 -24.34 4.30 -13.83
CA ASP A 198 -24.68 5.73 -13.97
C ASP A 198 -24.31 6.52 -12.71
N LEU A 199 -23.02 6.44 -12.32
CA LEU A 199 -22.48 7.08 -11.11
C LEU A 199 -23.26 6.73 -9.84
N GLY A 200 -23.68 5.48 -9.71
CA GLY A 200 -24.44 4.97 -8.57
C GLY A 200 -25.95 5.18 -8.63
N ASN A 201 -26.54 5.62 -9.74
CA ASN A 201 -28.00 5.78 -9.88
C ASN A 201 -28.74 4.46 -10.16
N ARG A 202 -28.05 3.39 -10.59
CA ARG A 202 -28.64 2.06 -10.91
C ARG A 202 -28.32 1.00 -9.87
N ALA A 203 -29.28 0.73 -8.97
CA ALA A 203 -29.12 -0.20 -7.85
C ALA A 203 -28.82 -1.65 -8.28
N GLU A 204 -29.52 -2.13 -9.31
CA GLU A 204 -29.36 -3.46 -9.87
C GLU A 204 -27.95 -3.72 -10.40
N ILE A 205 -27.29 -2.68 -10.91
CA ILE A 205 -25.91 -2.76 -11.38
C ILE A 205 -24.94 -2.78 -10.20
N ILE A 206 -25.18 -1.96 -9.17
CA ILE A 206 -24.37 -1.98 -7.95
C ILE A 206 -24.38 -3.39 -7.35
N ASP A 207 -25.56 -4.02 -7.24
CA ASP A 207 -25.67 -5.37 -6.68
C ASP A 207 -25.01 -6.44 -7.58
N LYS A 208 -25.14 -6.32 -8.90
CA LYS A 208 -24.40 -7.17 -9.85
C LYS A 208 -22.90 -7.07 -9.63
N TRP A 209 -22.35 -5.87 -9.45
CA TRP A 209 -20.93 -5.67 -9.22
C TRP A 209 -20.46 -6.16 -7.85
N LYS A 210 -21.27 -6.00 -6.80
CA LYS A 210 -21.03 -6.64 -5.49
C LYS A 210 -20.87 -8.16 -5.67
N GLN A 211 -21.74 -8.80 -6.45
CA GLN A 211 -21.64 -10.23 -6.72
C GLN A 211 -20.39 -10.61 -7.54
N LYS A 212 -20.02 -9.81 -8.55
CA LYS A 212 -18.77 -10.05 -9.30
C LYS A 212 -17.54 -9.96 -8.38
N LEU A 213 -17.49 -8.95 -7.51
CA LEU A 213 -16.40 -8.79 -6.55
C LEU A 213 -16.29 -9.99 -5.60
N LEU A 214 -17.41 -10.48 -5.07
CA LEU A 214 -17.46 -11.65 -4.17
C LEU A 214 -16.95 -12.93 -4.83
N LYS A 215 -17.13 -13.06 -6.16
CA LYS A 215 -16.67 -14.21 -6.95
C LYS A 215 -15.26 -14.02 -7.51
N GLU A 216 -14.61 -12.90 -7.23
CA GLU A 216 -13.32 -12.50 -7.82
C GLU A 216 -13.37 -12.43 -9.37
N GLU A 217 -14.52 -12.09 -9.94
CA GLU A 217 -14.79 -11.98 -11.38
C GLU A 217 -14.57 -10.55 -11.93
N ILE A 218 -13.81 -9.73 -11.19
CA ILE A 218 -13.38 -8.38 -11.57
C ILE A 218 -11.86 -8.24 -11.65
#